data_AF-A0A1A8HRV9-F1
#
_entry.id   AF-A0A1A8HRV9-F1
#
_cell.length_a   1.000
_cell.length_b   1.000
_cell.length_c   1.000
_cell.angle_alpha   90.00
_cell.angle_beta   90.00
_cell.angle_gamma   90.00
#
_symmetry.space_group_name_H-M   'P 1'
#
loop_
_entity.id
_entity.type
_entity.pdbx_description
1 polymer ?
#
loop_
_entity_poly.entity_id
_entity_poly.type
_entity_poly.pdbx_seq_one_letter_code
_entity_poly.pdbx_strand_id
1 'polypeptide(L)'
;SVAAPPGSPLGGGLTAEAASDLGLNPGTAVGASLIDAHAGGLGVIGADVSGFNLPCEHQPITSRMAMICGTSTCHLAVSGRALFVPGVWGPYLSAMVPGLWLNEGGQSATGSLIDHVVQGHAAYPQLQQQAQLRGENIYTHLNTHLGSMARSGSAADLLGSSLHVWPDFHGNRSPLADPSLKGMVVGLSLRHTLDDLALLYLATVQALALGTLHILEAMRETGHDISTVFMCGGLSKNPLFVQVQANATGTEHKRRRCFLFVSLILVGGGVWIEGRLRIMAHIRSVRVTSYSEDTSCEMFSGMPVVLPDQMEAVLVGAAVLGACASRGYSTIQEAMARMAKVGRVIRPDPSLKSFYERKYKVFLQLFSHQREYQALMDQS
;
A
#
# COMPACT_ATOMS: atom_id res chain seq x y z
N SER A 1 1.90 -33.52 -6.18
CA SER A 1 0.93 -32.56 -5.63
C SER A 1 0.34 -31.78 -6.77
N VAL A 2 -0.97 -31.57 -6.80
CA VAL A 2 -1.62 -30.71 -7.80
C VAL A 2 -1.83 -29.36 -7.11
N ALA A 3 -1.22 -28.30 -7.62
CA ALA A 3 -1.53 -26.95 -7.17
C ALA A 3 -2.96 -26.60 -7.64
N ALA A 4 -3.77 -26.06 -6.75
CA ALA A 4 -5.15 -25.68 -7.03
C ALA A 4 -5.34 -24.16 -6.82
N PRO A 5 -6.18 -23.49 -7.62
CA PRO A 5 -6.54 -22.10 -7.36
C PRO A 5 -7.15 -21.92 -5.96
N PRO A 6 -6.94 -20.78 -5.29
CA PRO A 6 -7.56 -20.49 -4.00
C PRO A 6 -9.07 -20.76 -4.01
N GLY A 7 -9.61 -21.31 -2.93
CA GLY A 7 -11.04 -21.59 -2.79
C GLY A 7 -11.58 -22.77 -3.60
N SER A 8 -10.73 -23.46 -4.37
CA SER A 8 -11.11 -24.71 -5.03
C SER A 8 -11.46 -25.79 -4.00
N PRO A 9 -12.54 -26.57 -4.18
CA PRO A 9 -12.91 -27.62 -3.23
C PRO A 9 -11.82 -28.69 -3.14
N LEU A 10 -11.41 -29.02 -1.93
CA LEU A 10 -10.42 -30.06 -1.64
C LEU A 10 -11.10 -31.39 -1.29
N GLY A 11 -10.91 -32.39 -2.14
CA GLY A 11 -11.41 -33.75 -1.91
C GLY A 11 -12.91 -33.79 -1.61
N GLY A 12 -13.29 -34.57 -0.60
CA GLY A 12 -14.67 -34.65 -0.10
C GLY A 12 -15.01 -33.66 1.02
N GLY A 13 -14.15 -32.69 1.33
CA GLY A 13 -14.30 -31.81 2.50
C GLY A 13 -13.61 -32.34 3.77
N LEU A 14 -14.05 -31.90 4.95
CA LEU A 14 -13.50 -32.32 6.24
C LEU A 14 -13.55 -33.83 6.41
N THR A 15 -12.43 -34.42 6.86
CA THR A 15 -12.40 -35.81 7.30
C THR A 15 -13.24 -36.00 8.57
N ALA A 16 -13.64 -37.23 8.87
CA ALA A 16 -14.41 -37.51 10.10
C ALA A 16 -13.65 -37.10 11.37
N GLU A 17 -12.33 -37.31 11.39
CA GLU A 17 -11.42 -36.90 12.47
C GLU A 17 -11.40 -35.37 12.63
N ALA A 18 -11.09 -34.62 11.56
CA ALA A 18 -11.04 -33.15 11.62
C ALA A 18 -12.41 -32.53 11.95
N ALA A 19 -13.49 -33.12 11.46
CA ALA A 19 -14.84 -32.70 11.78
C ALA A 19 -15.15 -32.89 13.27
N SER A 20 -14.73 -34.01 13.88
CA SER A 20 -14.87 -34.26 15.32
C SER A 20 -14.07 -33.25 16.15
N ASP A 21 -12.81 -32.99 15.79
CA ASP A 21 -11.94 -32.05 16.52
C ASP A 21 -12.48 -30.60 16.51
N LEU A 22 -13.12 -30.20 15.41
CA LEU A 22 -13.67 -28.86 15.22
C LEU A 22 -15.15 -28.74 15.64
N GLY A 23 -15.81 -29.85 16.01
CA GLY A 23 -17.25 -29.86 16.31
C GLY A 23 -18.14 -29.56 15.10
N LEU A 24 -17.73 -30.01 13.90
CA LEU A 24 -18.43 -29.80 12.62
C LEU A 24 -18.87 -31.14 12.00
N ASN A 25 -19.58 -31.08 10.87
CA ASN A 25 -20.01 -32.27 10.14
C ASN A 25 -18.92 -32.78 9.20
N PRO A 26 -18.67 -34.11 9.13
CA PRO A 26 -17.84 -34.71 8.09
C PRO A 26 -18.36 -34.31 6.70
N GLY A 27 -17.43 -34.08 5.77
CA GLY A 27 -17.76 -33.63 4.42
C GLY A 27 -18.11 -32.14 4.27
N THR A 28 -18.03 -31.35 5.34
CA THR A 28 -18.10 -29.87 5.23
C THR A 28 -17.02 -29.40 4.25
N ALA A 29 -17.41 -28.58 3.26
CA ALA A 29 -16.51 -28.18 2.19
C ALA A 29 -15.27 -27.43 2.70
N VAL A 30 -14.10 -27.76 2.15
CA VAL A 30 -12.82 -27.12 2.47
C VAL A 30 -12.24 -26.54 1.19
N GLY A 31 -11.96 -25.24 1.19
CA GLY A 31 -11.32 -24.56 0.07
C GLY A 31 -9.80 -24.68 0.11
N ALA A 32 -9.17 -24.70 -1.07
CA ALA A 32 -7.73 -24.54 -1.21
C ALA A 32 -7.28 -23.27 -0.48
N SER A 33 -6.20 -23.41 0.30
CA SER A 33 -5.75 -22.40 1.23
C SER A 33 -5.15 -21.16 0.54
N LEU A 34 -4.94 -20.12 1.34
CA LEU A 34 -4.33 -18.88 0.92
C LEU A 34 -3.50 -18.31 2.07
N ILE A 35 -2.43 -17.56 1.74
CA ILE A 35 -1.61 -16.85 2.73
C ILE A 35 -2.45 -15.77 3.43
N ASP A 36 -2.16 -15.50 4.70
CA ASP A 36 -2.90 -14.57 5.57
C ASP A 36 -3.13 -13.17 4.94
N ALA A 37 -2.09 -12.51 4.44
CA ALA A 37 -2.20 -11.20 3.81
C ALA A 37 -3.08 -11.26 2.54
N HIS A 38 -2.97 -12.34 1.78
CA HIS A 38 -3.74 -12.53 0.55
C HIS A 38 -5.22 -12.80 0.88
N ALA A 39 -5.50 -13.56 1.95
CA ALA A 39 -6.86 -13.72 2.48
C ALA A 39 -7.41 -12.38 2.99
N GLY A 40 -6.62 -11.59 3.71
CA GLY A 40 -6.98 -10.21 4.08
C GLY A 40 -7.31 -9.35 2.86
N GLY A 41 -6.54 -9.49 1.77
CA GLY A 41 -6.81 -8.86 0.48
C GLY A 41 -8.18 -9.24 -0.08
N LEU A 42 -8.52 -10.53 -0.12
CA LEU A 42 -9.86 -11.01 -0.53
C LEU A 42 -10.98 -10.44 0.36
N GLY A 43 -10.72 -10.34 1.67
CA GLY A 43 -11.65 -9.82 2.65
C GLY A 43 -11.97 -8.32 2.53
N VAL A 44 -11.21 -7.56 1.73
CA VAL A 44 -11.42 -6.11 1.59
C VAL A 44 -11.59 -5.61 0.16
N ILE A 45 -10.75 -6.03 -0.79
CA ILE A 45 -10.68 -5.35 -2.10
C ILE A 45 -11.90 -5.60 -2.97
N GLY A 46 -12.66 -6.66 -2.70
CA GLY A 46 -13.88 -6.98 -3.45
C GLY A 46 -15.13 -6.31 -2.92
N ALA A 47 -15.07 -5.55 -1.81
CA ALA A 47 -16.25 -4.94 -1.20
C ALA A 47 -17.05 -4.11 -2.20
N ASP A 48 -18.37 -4.18 -2.10
CA ASP A 48 -19.26 -3.30 -2.85
C ASP A 48 -19.10 -1.86 -2.34
N VAL A 49 -18.77 -0.95 -3.26
CA VAL A 49 -18.51 0.47 -3.00
C VAL A 49 -19.62 1.38 -3.50
N SER A 50 -20.71 0.80 -4.00
CA SER A 50 -21.84 1.55 -4.55
C SER A 50 -22.42 2.50 -3.50
N GLY A 51 -22.58 3.77 -3.85
CA GLY A 51 -23.14 4.82 -2.99
C GLY A 51 -22.15 5.46 -2.00
N PHE A 52 -20.86 5.07 -2.02
CA PHE A 52 -19.84 5.69 -1.16
C PHE A 52 -19.13 6.88 -1.80
N ASN A 53 -19.39 7.18 -3.08
CA ASN A 53 -18.76 8.24 -3.87
C ASN A 53 -17.24 8.12 -3.80
N LEU A 54 -16.74 6.93 -4.17
CA LEU A 54 -15.32 6.60 -4.18
C LEU A 54 -14.76 6.70 -5.61
N PRO A 55 -13.49 7.08 -5.80
CA PRO A 55 -12.87 7.12 -7.13
C PRO A 55 -12.85 5.75 -7.84
N CYS A 56 -12.85 4.66 -7.08
CA CYS A 56 -12.93 3.30 -7.61
C CYS A 56 -14.36 2.80 -7.83
N GLU A 57 -15.38 3.64 -7.59
CA GLU A 57 -16.77 3.32 -7.91
C GLU A 57 -16.93 3.19 -9.42
N HIS A 58 -17.55 2.09 -9.87
CA HIS A 58 -17.62 1.67 -11.28
C HIS A 58 -16.28 1.33 -11.96
N GLN A 59 -15.17 1.32 -11.23
CA GLN A 59 -13.87 0.87 -11.72
C GLN A 59 -13.64 -0.61 -11.38
N PRO A 60 -12.84 -1.36 -12.18
CA PRO A 60 -12.48 -2.73 -11.86
C PRO A 60 -11.71 -2.81 -10.54
N ILE A 61 -11.70 -3.98 -9.90
CA ILE A 61 -10.96 -4.23 -8.65
C ILE A 61 -9.44 -3.96 -8.78
N THR A 62 -8.91 -3.90 -10.01
CA THR A 62 -7.53 -3.52 -10.31
C THR A 62 -7.22 -2.05 -10.04
N SER A 63 -8.24 -1.21 -9.79
CA SER A 63 -8.09 0.18 -9.34
C SER A 63 -7.92 0.31 -7.82
N ARG A 64 -7.91 -0.81 -7.11
CA ARG A 64 -7.90 -0.89 -5.65
C ARG A 64 -6.59 -1.51 -5.18
N MET A 65 -6.08 -1.05 -4.05
CA MET A 65 -4.96 -1.69 -3.36
C MET A 65 -5.38 -2.13 -1.96
N ALA A 66 -5.12 -3.38 -1.60
CA ALA A 66 -5.25 -3.84 -0.23
C ALA A 66 -4.00 -3.44 0.57
N MET A 67 -4.19 -2.90 1.77
CA MET A 67 -3.13 -2.62 2.72
C MET A 67 -3.40 -3.39 4.01
N ILE A 68 -2.65 -4.48 4.21
CA ILE A 68 -2.79 -5.37 5.36
C ILE A 68 -1.76 -4.94 6.39
N CYS A 69 -2.18 -4.19 7.42
CA CYS A 69 -1.29 -3.47 8.32
C CYS A 69 -1.27 -4.07 9.74
N GLY A 70 -0.09 -4.43 10.21
CA GLY A 70 0.17 -5.05 11.51
C GLY A 70 1.58 -4.74 12.00
N THR A 71 2.32 -5.75 12.45
CA THR A 71 3.74 -5.61 12.82
C THR A 71 4.58 -5.15 11.62
N SER A 72 4.29 -5.72 10.45
CA SER A 72 4.69 -5.28 9.12
C SER A 72 3.44 -4.91 8.31
N THR A 73 3.63 -4.40 7.09
CA THR A 73 2.51 -4.10 6.19
C THR A 73 2.75 -4.69 4.81
N CYS A 74 1.73 -5.35 4.25
CA CYS A 74 1.69 -5.75 2.85
C CYS A 74 0.79 -4.84 2.02
N HIS A 75 1.22 -4.53 0.79
CA HIS A 75 0.53 -3.70 -0.19
C HIS A 75 0.21 -4.55 -1.42
N LEU A 76 -1.05 -4.95 -1.57
CA LEU A 76 -1.49 -5.93 -2.55
C LEU A 76 -2.29 -5.24 -3.66
N ALA A 77 -1.76 -5.27 -4.88
CA ALA A 77 -2.41 -4.73 -6.06
C ALA A 77 -2.58 -5.82 -7.13
N VAL A 78 -3.74 -5.86 -7.77
CA VAL A 78 -4.04 -6.84 -8.82
C VAL A 78 -4.20 -6.19 -10.18
N SER A 79 -3.86 -6.91 -11.24
CA SER A 79 -3.92 -6.40 -12.61
C SER A 79 -4.33 -7.49 -13.61
N GLY A 80 -4.93 -7.09 -14.74
CA GLY A 80 -5.32 -8.02 -15.81
C GLY A 80 -4.16 -8.47 -16.70
N ARG A 81 -2.96 -7.89 -16.54
CA ARG A 81 -1.75 -8.22 -17.30
C ARG A 81 -0.55 -8.28 -16.36
N ALA A 82 0.50 -9.00 -16.72
CA ALA A 82 1.72 -9.04 -15.92
C ALA A 82 2.39 -7.65 -15.87
N LEU A 83 2.60 -7.13 -14.65
CA LEU A 83 3.31 -5.88 -14.37
C LEU A 83 4.55 -6.18 -13.51
N PHE A 84 5.74 -5.93 -14.08
CA PHE A 84 7.01 -6.12 -13.38
C PHE A 84 7.43 -4.81 -12.73
N VAL A 85 7.33 -4.76 -11.40
CA VAL A 85 7.59 -3.56 -10.61
C VAL A 85 8.91 -3.73 -9.87
N PRO A 86 9.96 -2.93 -10.18
CA PRO A 86 11.23 -3.03 -9.48
C PRO A 86 11.07 -2.96 -7.95
N GLY A 87 11.68 -3.92 -7.25
CA GLY A 87 11.65 -4.04 -5.78
C GLY A 87 10.28 -4.30 -5.15
N VAL A 88 9.30 -4.74 -5.95
CA VAL A 88 8.00 -5.22 -5.50
C VAL A 88 7.82 -6.66 -6.01
N TRP A 89 7.32 -7.55 -5.17
CA TRP A 89 7.18 -8.96 -5.53
C TRP A 89 6.08 -9.18 -6.58
N GLY A 90 6.19 -10.27 -7.32
CA GLY A 90 5.33 -10.59 -8.46
C GLY A 90 5.90 -10.11 -9.81
N PRO A 91 5.08 -10.13 -10.87
CA PRO A 91 3.66 -10.42 -10.87
C PRO A 91 3.36 -11.92 -10.73
N TYR A 92 2.49 -12.31 -9.80
CA TYR A 92 2.09 -13.71 -9.57
C TYR A 92 0.68 -13.98 -10.09
N LEU A 93 0.54 -14.82 -11.12
CA LEU A 93 -0.76 -15.14 -11.71
C LEU A 93 -1.61 -15.99 -10.75
N SER A 94 -2.85 -15.56 -10.50
CA SER A 94 -3.84 -16.25 -9.67
C SER A 94 -3.41 -16.53 -8.23
N ALA A 95 -2.39 -15.81 -7.73
CA ALA A 95 -1.88 -16.01 -6.37
C ALA A 95 -2.81 -15.48 -5.27
N MET A 96 -3.71 -14.54 -5.58
CA MET A 96 -4.74 -14.04 -4.65
C MET A 96 -6.12 -14.13 -5.28
N VAL A 97 -6.36 -13.38 -6.36
CA VAL A 97 -7.63 -13.40 -7.09
C VAL A 97 -7.45 -14.26 -8.36
N PRO A 98 -8.23 -15.34 -8.54
CA PRO A 98 -8.14 -16.17 -9.75
C PRO A 98 -8.26 -15.36 -11.04
N GLY A 99 -7.35 -15.60 -11.99
CA GLY A 99 -7.33 -14.92 -13.29
C GLY A 99 -6.66 -13.55 -13.31
N LEU A 100 -6.19 -13.02 -12.16
CA LEU A 100 -5.46 -11.76 -12.08
C LEU A 100 -4.01 -11.95 -11.63
N TRP A 101 -3.15 -11.02 -12.02
CA TRP A 101 -1.76 -10.94 -11.60
C TRP A 101 -1.64 -10.11 -10.33
N LEU A 102 -1.01 -10.66 -9.30
CA LEU A 102 -0.73 -9.98 -8.05
C LEU A 102 0.68 -9.36 -8.05
N ASN A 103 0.77 -8.08 -7.68
CA ASN A 103 2.01 -7.50 -7.16
C ASN A 103 1.88 -7.27 -5.66
N GLU A 104 2.92 -7.63 -4.92
CA GLU A 104 2.98 -7.51 -3.47
C GLU A 104 4.16 -6.63 -3.06
N GLY A 105 3.86 -5.40 -2.67
CA GLY A 105 4.80 -4.53 -1.97
C GLY A 105 4.77 -4.81 -0.48
N GLY A 106 5.79 -4.35 0.25
CA GLY A 106 5.70 -4.38 1.70
C GLY A 106 6.67 -3.46 2.42
N GLN A 107 6.32 -3.17 3.67
CA GLN A 107 7.16 -2.48 4.65
C GLN A 107 7.48 -3.47 5.77
N SER A 108 8.77 -3.80 5.96
CA SER A 108 9.23 -4.85 6.86
C SER A 108 8.92 -4.58 8.34
N ALA A 109 8.88 -3.30 8.74
CA ALA A 109 8.56 -2.87 10.09
C ALA A 109 7.61 -1.66 10.02
N THR A 110 6.38 -1.83 10.50
CA THR A 110 5.38 -0.76 10.58
C THR A 110 4.88 -0.60 12.00
N GLY A 111 4.07 -1.54 12.49
CA GLY A 111 3.65 -1.57 13.90
C GLY A 111 4.84 -1.79 14.81
N SER A 112 5.75 -2.70 14.44
CA SER A 112 6.98 -2.92 15.22
C SER A 112 7.90 -1.70 15.27
N LEU A 113 7.92 -0.88 14.20
CA LEU A 113 8.68 0.38 14.20
C LEU A 113 8.02 1.42 15.12
N ILE A 114 6.70 1.56 15.06
CA ILE A 114 5.95 2.45 15.96
C ILE A 114 6.20 2.04 17.42
N ASP A 115 6.05 0.74 17.72
CA ASP A 115 6.31 0.17 19.04
C ASP A 115 7.76 0.44 19.48
N HIS A 116 8.74 0.17 18.62
CA HIS A 116 10.16 0.39 18.90
C HIS A 116 10.46 1.86 19.24
N VAL A 117 9.95 2.80 18.43
CA VAL A 117 10.15 4.23 18.63
C VAL A 117 9.48 4.70 19.93
N VAL A 118 8.26 4.26 20.19
CA VAL A 118 7.50 4.70 21.36
C VAL A 118 8.07 4.11 22.65
N GLN A 119 8.35 2.81 22.67
CA GLN A 119 8.87 2.10 23.84
C GLN A 119 10.33 2.44 24.11
N GLY A 120 11.11 2.81 23.09
CA GLY A 120 12.51 3.20 23.21
C GLY A 120 12.72 4.62 23.75
N HIS A 121 11.68 5.45 23.84
CA HIS A 121 11.81 6.82 24.28
C HIS A 121 11.80 6.96 25.82
N ALA A 122 12.61 7.86 26.38
CA ALA A 122 12.74 8.04 27.83
C ALA A 122 11.43 8.44 28.54
N ALA A 123 10.50 9.10 27.83
CA ALA A 123 9.17 9.45 28.34
C ALA A 123 8.15 8.29 28.32
N TYR A 124 8.52 7.09 27.88
CA TYR A 124 7.62 5.95 27.81
C TYR A 124 6.99 5.56 29.16
N PRO A 125 7.72 5.52 30.29
CA PRO A 125 7.10 5.24 31.60
C PRO A 125 6.03 6.27 31.99
N GLN A 126 6.27 7.56 31.68
CA GLN A 126 5.29 8.62 31.89
C GLN A 126 4.04 8.40 31.04
N LEU A 127 4.20 8.05 29.76
CA LEU A 127 3.10 7.70 28.86
C LEU A 127 2.27 6.53 29.41
N GLN A 128 2.93 5.45 29.86
CA GLN A 128 2.24 4.28 30.42
C GLN A 128 1.41 4.66 31.66
N GLN A 129 1.98 5.43 32.57
CA GLN A 129 1.28 5.89 33.78
C GLN A 129 0.05 6.74 33.41
N GLN A 130 0.18 7.70 32.50
CA GLN A 130 -0.92 8.58 32.11
C GLN A 130 -2.03 7.85 31.36
N ALA A 131 -1.68 6.91 30.48
CA ALA A 131 -2.66 6.07 29.78
C ALA A 131 -3.40 5.14 30.75
N GLN A 132 -2.70 4.54 31.72
CA GLN A 132 -3.29 3.69 32.74
C GLN A 132 -4.29 4.46 33.63
N LEU A 133 -3.95 5.68 34.06
CA LEU A 133 -4.84 6.53 34.86
C LEU A 133 -6.14 6.87 34.13
N ARG A 134 -6.12 6.89 32.79
CA ARG A 134 -7.28 7.16 31.94
C ARG A 134 -7.97 5.89 31.42
N GLY A 135 -7.44 4.71 31.73
CA GLY A 135 -7.97 3.44 31.23
C GLY A 135 -7.91 3.31 29.69
N GLU A 136 -6.96 3.98 29.04
CA GLU A 136 -6.85 4.02 27.57
C GLU A 136 -5.57 3.36 27.07
N ASN A 137 -5.56 2.99 25.78
CA ASN A 137 -4.36 2.50 25.13
C ASN A 137 -3.35 3.64 24.90
N ILE A 138 -2.04 3.37 25.06
CA ILE A 138 -0.96 4.37 24.92
C ILE A 138 -1.01 5.16 23.59
N TYR A 139 -1.42 4.55 22.49
CA TYR A 139 -1.54 5.23 21.19
C TYR A 139 -2.76 6.15 21.14
N THR A 140 -3.84 5.80 21.84
CA THR A 140 -5.00 6.69 22.00
C THR A 140 -4.63 7.91 22.82
N HIS A 141 -3.83 7.71 23.87
CA HIS A 141 -3.28 8.80 24.67
C HIS A 141 -2.38 9.72 23.83
N LEU A 142 -1.42 9.16 23.07
CA LEU A 142 -0.53 9.94 22.19
C LEU A 142 -1.31 10.73 21.14
N ASN A 143 -2.32 10.12 20.51
CA ASN A 143 -3.17 10.81 19.53
C ASN A 143 -3.93 11.98 20.16
N THR A 144 -4.47 11.79 21.36
CA THR A 144 -5.17 12.86 22.11
C THR A 144 -4.19 13.98 22.50
N HIS A 145 -2.99 13.60 22.94
CA HIS A 145 -1.93 14.54 23.30
C HIS A 145 -1.50 15.39 22.10
N LEU A 146 -1.26 14.78 20.93
CA LEU A 146 -0.99 15.49 19.68
C LEU A 146 -2.12 16.47 19.31
N GLY A 147 -3.38 16.06 19.50
CA GLY A 147 -4.54 16.93 19.29
C GLY A 147 -4.52 18.15 20.21
N SER A 148 -4.07 18.01 21.46
CA SER A 148 -3.94 19.13 22.41
C SER A 148 -2.75 20.05 22.12
N MET A 149 -1.69 19.52 21.51
CA MET A 149 -0.51 20.28 21.08
C MET A 149 -0.78 21.10 19.81
N ALA A 150 -1.67 20.63 18.95
CA ALA A 150 -2.05 21.35 17.74
C ALA A 150 -2.76 22.66 18.11
N ARG A 151 -2.44 23.75 17.40
CA ARG A 151 -3.18 25.02 17.58
C ARG A 151 -4.66 24.79 17.24
N SER A 152 -5.56 25.49 17.93
CA SER A 152 -7.00 25.39 17.68
C SER A 152 -7.30 25.53 16.17
N GLY A 153 -7.99 24.54 15.61
CA GLY A 153 -8.34 24.47 14.18
C GLY A 153 -7.21 24.05 13.22
N SER A 154 -6.01 23.73 13.70
CA SER A 154 -4.92 23.20 12.86
C SER A 154 -4.82 21.67 12.94
N ALA A 155 -4.52 21.02 11.82
CA ALA A 155 -4.31 19.58 11.79
C ALA A 155 -3.02 19.20 12.53
N ALA A 156 -3.10 18.13 13.32
CA ALA A 156 -1.96 17.59 14.07
C ALA A 156 -0.76 17.24 13.16
N ASP A 157 -1.02 16.87 11.91
CA ASP A 157 -0.01 16.58 10.88
C ASP A 157 1.08 17.68 10.79
N LEU A 158 0.68 18.95 10.93
CA LEU A 158 1.59 20.09 10.81
C LEU A 158 2.63 20.17 11.94
N LEU A 159 2.39 19.50 13.08
CA LEU A 159 3.37 19.41 14.16
C LEU A 159 4.66 18.69 13.72
N GLY A 160 4.56 17.79 12.73
CA GLY A 160 5.69 17.07 12.16
C GLY A 160 6.51 17.86 11.12
N SER A 161 6.40 19.20 11.08
CA SER A 161 7.04 20.03 10.05
C SER A 161 8.57 20.06 10.14
N SER A 162 9.14 19.96 11.35
CA SER A 162 10.59 20.06 11.59
C SER A 162 11.24 18.74 11.98
N LEU A 163 10.50 17.62 11.94
CA LEU A 163 10.99 16.30 12.31
C LEU A 163 10.69 15.31 11.17
N HIS A 164 11.72 14.64 10.69
CA HIS A 164 11.64 13.75 9.53
C HIS A 164 12.29 12.41 9.88
N VAL A 165 11.64 11.32 9.46
CA VAL A 165 12.10 9.96 9.70
C VAL A 165 12.24 9.26 8.35
N TRP A 166 13.35 8.55 8.15
CA TRP A 166 13.46 7.48 7.17
C TRP A 166 13.16 6.14 7.87
N PRO A 167 12.12 5.40 7.47
CA PRO A 167 11.53 4.35 8.31
C PRO A 167 12.19 2.98 8.19
N ASP A 168 13.18 2.78 7.33
CA ASP A 168 13.78 1.47 7.07
C ASP A 168 14.78 1.04 8.16
N PHE A 169 14.33 0.98 9.43
CA PHE A 169 15.11 0.50 10.57
C PHE A 169 15.45 -0.99 10.46
N HIS A 170 14.70 -1.72 9.63
CA HIS A 170 14.90 -3.14 9.33
C HIS A 170 15.09 -3.39 7.82
N GLY A 171 15.77 -2.47 7.13
CA GLY A 171 15.93 -2.51 5.68
C GLY A 171 14.64 -2.19 4.92
N ASN A 172 14.78 -1.96 3.62
CA ASN A 172 13.66 -1.69 2.73
C ASN A 172 13.27 -2.95 1.95
N ARG A 173 12.04 -3.42 2.12
CA ARG A 173 11.48 -4.48 1.26
C ARG A 173 11.03 -3.89 -0.09
N SER A 174 10.25 -2.81 -0.06
CA SER A 174 9.74 -2.16 -1.27
C SER A 174 9.72 -0.63 -1.16
N PRO A 175 9.92 0.10 -2.27
CA PRO A 175 10.23 -0.41 -3.61
C PRO A 175 11.74 -0.55 -3.88
N LEU A 176 12.61 -0.32 -2.89
CA LEU A 176 14.06 -0.29 -3.12
C LEU A 176 14.70 -1.68 -3.07
N ALA A 177 14.07 -2.64 -2.37
CA ALA A 177 14.57 -4.00 -2.18
C ALA A 177 16.03 -4.05 -1.70
N ASP A 178 16.33 -3.23 -0.69
CA ASP A 178 17.65 -3.13 -0.08
C ASP A 178 17.57 -3.41 1.44
N PRO A 179 17.95 -4.62 1.88
CA PRO A 179 17.94 -4.98 3.29
C PRO A 179 19.04 -4.29 4.11
N SER A 180 20.01 -3.64 3.47
CA SER A 180 21.12 -2.94 4.15
C SER A 180 20.72 -1.58 4.70
N LEU A 181 19.64 -0.98 4.17
CA LEU A 181 19.18 0.34 4.60
C LEU A 181 18.88 0.41 6.10
N LYS A 182 19.14 1.58 6.68
CA LYS A 182 18.96 1.89 8.11
C LYS A 182 18.07 3.10 8.30
N GLY A 183 17.46 3.17 9.48
CA GLY A 183 16.66 4.30 9.90
C GLY A 183 17.47 5.58 10.03
N MET A 184 16.83 6.72 9.77
CA MET A 184 17.40 8.05 10.03
C MET A 184 16.35 8.95 10.66
N VAL A 185 16.76 9.82 11.57
CA VAL A 185 15.89 10.84 12.18
C VAL A 185 16.59 12.19 12.10
N VAL A 186 15.93 13.18 11.52
CA VAL A 186 16.45 14.54 11.33
C VAL A 186 15.51 15.53 12.01
N GLY A 187 16.08 16.46 12.78
CA GLY A 187 15.33 17.45 13.56
C GLY A 187 15.24 17.14 15.05
N LEU A 188 16.16 16.34 15.59
CA LEU A 188 16.23 16.01 17.01
C LEU A 188 16.56 17.24 17.87
N SER A 189 16.01 17.26 19.09
CA SER A 189 16.34 18.22 20.14
C SER A 189 16.89 17.50 21.38
N LEU A 190 17.45 18.25 22.34
CA LEU A 190 17.93 17.70 23.61
C LEU A 190 16.81 17.43 24.63
N ARG A 191 15.55 17.69 24.27
CA ARG A 191 14.41 17.48 25.16
C ARG A 191 13.93 16.03 25.06
N HIS A 192 13.46 15.50 26.18
CA HIS A 192 12.99 14.13 26.31
C HIS A 192 11.62 14.07 26.99
N THR A 193 10.73 14.99 26.61
CA THR A 193 9.39 15.12 27.21
C THR A 193 8.37 14.24 26.50
N LEU A 194 7.15 14.15 27.06
CA LEU A 194 6.03 13.49 26.40
C LEU A 194 5.65 14.15 25.06
N ASP A 195 5.84 15.47 24.93
CA ASP A 195 5.65 16.20 23.67
C ASP A 195 6.63 15.72 22.61
N ASP A 196 7.91 15.55 22.97
CA ASP A 196 8.95 15.08 22.04
C ASP A 196 8.68 13.64 21.59
N LEU A 197 8.21 12.79 22.51
CA LEU A 197 7.75 11.43 22.18
C LEU A 197 6.58 11.46 21.20
N ALA A 198 5.57 12.28 21.45
CA ALA A 198 4.41 12.42 20.59
C ALA A 198 4.78 12.90 19.18
N LEU A 199 5.69 13.89 19.08
CA LEU A 199 6.21 14.37 17.81
C LEU A 199 6.99 13.29 17.04
N LEU A 200 7.84 12.52 17.73
CA LEU A 200 8.61 11.43 17.12
C LEU A 200 7.71 10.28 16.65
N TYR A 201 6.68 9.95 17.43
CA TYR A 201 5.62 9.03 17.04
C TYR A 201 4.89 9.51 15.79
N LEU A 202 4.45 10.78 15.76
CA LEU A 202 3.80 11.37 14.58
C LEU A 202 4.71 11.33 13.35
N ALA A 203 5.98 11.73 13.49
CA ALA A 203 6.94 11.72 12.39
C ALA A 203 7.20 10.31 11.85
N THR A 204 7.20 9.30 12.73
CA THR A 204 7.30 7.88 12.35
C THR A 204 6.06 7.43 11.57
N VAL A 205 4.85 7.77 12.03
CA VAL A 205 3.59 7.48 11.31
C VAL A 205 3.57 8.15 9.94
N GLN A 206 4.00 9.41 9.85
CA GLN A 206 4.14 10.13 8.59
C GLN A 206 5.15 9.47 7.65
N ALA A 207 6.32 9.07 8.16
CA ALA A 207 7.33 8.38 7.36
C ALA A 207 6.84 7.04 6.80
N LEU A 208 6.08 6.28 7.58
CA LEU A 208 5.45 5.04 7.12
C LEU A 208 4.42 5.29 6.00
N ALA A 209 3.64 6.37 6.10
CA ALA A 209 2.71 6.78 5.05
C ALA A 209 3.42 7.27 3.78
N LEU A 210 4.53 8.01 3.92
CA LEU A 210 5.38 8.40 2.79
C LEU A 210 6.05 7.19 2.12
N GLY A 211 6.44 6.17 2.90
CA GLY A 211 6.89 4.89 2.36
C GLY A 211 5.79 4.16 1.59
N THR A 212 4.54 4.20 2.06
CA THR A 212 3.38 3.68 1.31
C THR A 212 3.16 4.45 0.02
N LEU A 213 3.25 5.78 0.03
CA LEU A 213 3.21 6.60 -1.18
C LEU A 213 4.34 6.19 -2.15
N HIS A 214 5.55 5.94 -1.66
CA HIS A 214 6.67 5.54 -2.51
C HIS A 214 6.42 4.19 -3.23
N ILE A 215 5.84 3.21 -2.52
CA ILE A 215 5.41 1.93 -3.11
C ILE A 215 4.32 2.16 -4.17
N LEU A 216 3.33 3.00 -3.87
CA LEU A 216 2.24 3.34 -4.80
C LEU A 216 2.78 3.99 -6.08
N GLU A 217 3.71 4.94 -5.98
CA GLU A 217 4.31 5.59 -7.14
C GLU A 217 5.08 4.57 -8.00
N ALA A 218 5.88 3.68 -7.40
CA ALA A 218 6.56 2.62 -8.14
C ALA A 218 5.59 1.68 -8.88
N MET A 219 4.46 1.32 -8.25
CA MET A 219 3.40 0.53 -8.91
C MET A 219 2.74 1.31 -10.06
N ARG A 220 2.49 2.61 -9.89
CA ARG A 220 1.89 3.47 -10.93
C ARG A 220 2.79 3.66 -12.14
N GLU A 221 4.09 3.84 -11.92
CA GLU A 221 5.08 4.00 -12.99
C GLU A 221 5.13 2.81 -13.96
N THR A 222 4.75 1.62 -13.49
CA THR A 222 4.72 0.39 -14.28
C THR A 222 3.33 0.08 -14.87
N GLY A 223 2.31 0.87 -14.53
CA GLY A 223 1.01 0.86 -15.17
C GLY A 223 -0.15 0.35 -14.31
N HIS A 224 0.00 0.23 -13.00
CA HIS A 224 -1.15 0.13 -12.10
C HIS A 224 -1.92 1.47 -12.07
N ASP A 225 -3.24 1.42 -11.99
CA ASP A 225 -4.12 2.61 -11.89
C ASP A 225 -4.89 2.61 -10.56
N ILE A 226 -4.13 2.63 -9.47
CA ILE A 226 -4.69 2.58 -8.11
C ILE A 226 -5.24 3.96 -7.74
N SER A 227 -6.52 3.99 -7.36
CA SER A 227 -7.30 5.17 -7.01
C SER A 227 -7.97 5.09 -5.63
N THR A 228 -7.95 3.93 -4.97
CA THR A 228 -8.47 3.75 -3.59
C THR A 228 -7.68 2.70 -2.83
N VAL A 229 -7.39 2.96 -1.54
CA VAL A 229 -6.74 2.02 -0.63
C VAL A 229 -7.78 1.37 0.28
N PHE A 230 -7.74 0.05 0.41
CA PHE A 230 -8.56 -0.72 1.34
C PHE A 230 -7.66 -1.22 2.46
N MET A 231 -7.85 -0.72 3.68
CA MET A 231 -6.95 -0.96 4.80
C MET A 231 -7.62 -1.82 5.87
N CYS A 232 -6.92 -2.84 6.34
CA CYS A 232 -7.34 -3.67 7.47
C CYS A 232 -6.15 -4.09 8.35
N GLY A 233 -6.42 -4.74 9.48
CA GLY A 233 -5.40 -5.18 10.44
C GLY A 233 -5.26 -4.24 11.64
N GLY A 234 -4.36 -4.56 12.57
CA GLY A 234 -4.28 -3.89 13.88
C GLY A 234 -4.10 -2.37 13.81
N LEU A 235 -3.26 -1.88 12.90
CA LEU A 235 -2.99 -0.44 12.76
C LEU A 235 -4.18 0.34 12.20
N SER A 236 -5.11 -0.31 11.51
CA SER A 236 -6.33 0.34 10.99
C SER A 236 -7.29 0.82 12.09
N LYS A 237 -7.11 0.34 13.33
CA LYS A 237 -7.84 0.80 14.52
C LYS A 237 -7.36 2.16 15.03
N ASN A 238 -6.17 2.61 14.60
CA ASN A 238 -5.58 3.88 15.02
C ASN A 238 -6.02 5.03 14.08
N PRO A 239 -6.88 5.96 14.52
CA PRO A 239 -7.44 6.99 13.65
C PRO A 239 -6.38 7.95 13.08
N LEU A 240 -5.33 8.28 13.83
CA LEU A 240 -4.24 9.12 13.34
C LEU A 240 -3.49 8.41 12.21
N PHE A 241 -3.17 7.12 12.38
CA PHE A 241 -2.49 6.33 11.36
C PHE A 241 -3.28 6.30 10.05
N VAL A 242 -4.58 6.00 10.12
CA VAL A 242 -5.44 5.93 8.93
C VAL A 242 -5.56 7.30 8.24
N GLN A 243 -5.74 8.38 9.00
CA GLN A 243 -5.86 9.72 8.43
C GLN A 243 -4.56 10.19 7.76
N VAL A 244 -3.41 9.96 8.40
CA VAL A 244 -2.09 10.30 7.84
C VAL A 244 -1.81 9.50 6.56
N GLN A 245 -2.21 8.23 6.51
CA GLN A 245 -2.13 7.42 5.28
C GLN A 245 -2.97 8.03 4.14
N ALA A 246 -4.21 8.42 4.42
CA ALA A 246 -5.06 9.09 3.42
C ALA A 246 -4.43 10.42 2.96
N ASN A 247 -3.99 11.26 3.90
CA ASN A 247 -3.41 12.57 3.59
C ASN A 247 -2.12 12.46 2.76
N ALA A 248 -1.21 11.54 3.09
CA ALA A 248 0.05 11.36 2.38
C ALA A 248 -0.16 10.76 0.98
N THR A 249 -0.92 9.67 0.89
CA THR A 249 -1.15 8.95 -0.38
C THR A 249 -2.11 9.69 -1.32
N GLY A 250 -2.90 10.63 -0.79
CA GLY A 250 -3.77 11.51 -1.56
C GLY A 250 -3.08 12.68 -2.25
N THR A 251 -1.74 12.76 -2.18
CA THR A 251 -0.99 13.74 -2.97
C THR A 251 -0.96 13.33 -4.44
N GLU A 252 -1.54 14.16 -5.30
CA GLU A 252 -1.58 13.95 -6.74
C GLU A 252 -0.20 14.26 -7.34
N HIS A 253 0.65 13.24 -7.47
CA HIS A 253 1.84 13.34 -8.29
C HIS A 253 1.41 13.08 -9.73
N LYS A 254 1.46 14.13 -10.57
CA LYS A 254 0.97 14.16 -11.96
C LYS A 254 1.04 12.79 -12.62
N ARG A 255 -0.12 12.24 -13.01
CA ARG A 255 -0.22 11.11 -13.96
C ARG A 255 0.65 11.47 -15.17
N ARG A 256 1.89 10.97 -15.22
CA ARG A 256 2.74 11.07 -16.42
C ARG A 256 2.21 10.08 -17.46
N ARG A 257 0.97 10.25 -17.91
CA ARG A 257 0.52 9.69 -19.19
C ARG A 257 1.09 10.57 -20.30
N CYS A 258 2.40 10.55 -20.48
CA CYS A 258 3.00 11.02 -21.73
C CYS A 258 2.81 9.91 -22.76
N PHE A 259 1.70 9.94 -23.50
CA PHE A 259 1.64 9.23 -24.78
C PHE A 259 2.54 9.98 -25.77
N LEU A 260 3.82 9.59 -25.83
CA LEU A 260 4.69 10.04 -26.91
C LEU A 260 4.37 9.19 -28.15
N PHE A 261 3.44 9.65 -28.99
CA PHE A 261 3.30 9.09 -30.34
C PHE A 261 4.53 9.49 -31.15
N VAL A 262 5.53 8.60 -31.24
CA VAL A 262 6.66 8.76 -32.16
C VAL A 262 6.33 7.99 -33.43
N SER A 263 5.83 8.69 -34.45
CA SER A 263 5.77 8.12 -35.80
C SER A 263 7.17 8.12 -36.40
N LEU A 264 7.83 6.97 -36.44
CA LEU A 264 9.04 6.79 -37.26
C LEU A 264 8.63 6.64 -38.73
N ILE A 265 8.97 7.61 -39.57
CA ILE A 265 8.92 7.46 -41.03
C ILE A 265 10.25 6.83 -41.47
N LEU A 266 10.23 5.57 -41.88
CA LEU A 266 11.34 4.90 -42.55
C LEU A 266 11.16 5.02 -44.07
N VAL A 267 12.03 5.77 -44.75
CA VAL A 267 12.11 5.77 -46.22
C VAL A 267 13.37 5.00 -46.62
N GLY A 268 13.18 3.79 -47.14
CA GLY A 268 14.28 2.95 -47.64
C GLY A 268 14.42 3.08 -49.15
N GLY A 269 15.59 3.52 -49.62
CA GLY A 269 16.02 3.34 -51.01
C GLY A 269 17.09 2.25 -51.06
N GLY A 270 16.85 1.17 -51.79
CA GLY A 270 17.84 0.11 -52.01
C GLY A 270 18.63 0.35 -53.29
N VAL A 271 19.94 0.06 -53.28
CA VAL A 271 20.78 -0.01 -54.49
C VAL A 271 21.19 -1.46 -54.71
N TRP A 272 21.00 -1.95 -55.93
CA TRP A 272 21.38 -3.29 -56.37
C TRP A 272 22.83 -3.30 -56.85
N ILE A 273 23.71 -4.04 -56.17
CA ILE A 273 25.06 -4.34 -56.65
C ILE A 273 25.32 -5.84 -56.41
N GLU A 274 25.61 -6.57 -57.49
CA GLU A 274 26.13 -7.94 -57.54
C GLU A 274 25.53 -8.93 -56.51
N GLY A 275 24.23 -9.19 -56.60
CA GLY A 275 23.65 -10.45 -56.12
C GLY A 275 23.46 -10.61 -54.60
N ARG A 276 23.63 -9.57 -53.77
CA ARG A 276 23.18 -9.59 -52.35
C ARG A 276 22.47 -8.30 -51.95
N LEU A 277 21.24 -8.42 -51.44
CA LEU A 277 20.48 -7.31 -50.90
C LEU A 277 21.02 -6.92 -49.50
N ARG A 278 21.58 -5.72 -49.36
CA ARG A 278 21.90 -5.10 -48.06
C ARG A 278 20.96 -3.93 -47.82
N ILE A 279 20.08 -4.04 -46.82
CA ILE A 279 19.22 -2.93 -46.38
C ILE A 279 20.04 -2.06 -45.41
N MET A 280 20.41 -0.86 -45.81
CA MET A 280 20.89 0.19 -44.89
C MET A 280 19.75 1.17 -44.64
N ALA A 281 19.08 1.06 -43.50
CA ALA A 281 18.18 2.09 -43.01
C ALA A 281 18.98 3.12 -42.19
N HIS A 282 18.88 4.41 -42.52
CA HIS A 282 19.38 5.50 -41.70
C HIS A 282 18.20 6.38 -41.28
N ILE A 283 18.03 6.59 -39.98
CA ILE A 283 16.99 7.47 -39.42
C ILE A 283 17.41 8.92 -39.69
N ARG A 284 16.67 9.63 -40.55
CA ARG A 284 16.99 11.02 -40.93
C ARG A 284 16.32 12.08 -40.06
N SER A 285 15.19 11.80 -39.42
CA SER A 285 14.53 12.78 -38.52
C SER A 285 13.47 12.14 -37.62
N VAL A 286 13.37 12.62 -36.38
CA VAL A 286 12.24 12.36 -35.46
C VAL A 286 11.39 13.62 -35.42
N ARG A 287 10.09 13.53 -35.72
CA ARG A 287 9.12 14.63 -35.50
C ARG A 287 8.08 14.19 -34.47
N VAL A 288 7.88 15.05 -33.47
CA VAL A 288 6.78 14.93 -32.49
C VAL A 288 5.59 15.71 -33.06
N THR A 289 4.46 15.04 -33.31
CA THR A 289 3.36 15.63 -34.11
C THR A 289 2.11 16.04 -33.34
N SER A 290 1.92 15.71 -32.06
CA SER A 290 0.82 16.29 -31.27
C SER A 290 0.90 15.97 -29.77
N TYR A 291 0.38 16.91 -28.97
CA TYR A 291 0.13 16.80 -27.54
C TYR A 291 -1.39 16.80 -27.33
N SER A 292 -1.95 15.83 -26.60
CA SER A 292 -3.37 15.86 -26.21
C SER A 292 -3.48 15.72 -24.69
N GLU A 293 -3.90 16.79 -24.02
CA GLU A 293 -4.35 16.75 -22.62
C GLU A 293 -5.79 16.23 -22.59
N ASP A 294 -5.96 15.04 -22.04
CA ASP A 294 -7.28 14.47 -21.79
C ASP A 294 -7.87 15.15 -20.53
N THR A 295 -8.73 16.15 -20.75
CA THR A 295 -9.30 17.02 -19.69
C THR A 295 -10.60 16.47 -19.09
N SER A 296 -11.01 15.24 -19.42
CA SER A 296 -12.30 14.67 -19.02
C SER A 296 -12.26 13.75 -17.79
N CYS A 297 -11.17 13.72 -17.02
CA CYS A 297 -11.16 12.98 -15.76
C CYS A 297 -11.71 13.88 -14.66
N GLU A 298 -12.93 13.63 -14.18
CA GLU A 298 -13.42 14.22 -12.94
C GLU A 298 -12.33 14.09 -11.86
N MET A 299 -11.84 15.24 -11.39
CA MET A 299 -10.76 15.32 -10.42
C MET A 299 -11.25 14.85 -9.06
N PHE A 300 -11.18 13.54 -8.80
CA PHE A 300 -11.10 13.09 -7.42
C PHE A 300 -9.75 13.53 -6.87
N SER A 301 -9.72 14.66 -6.16
CA SER A 301 -8.53 15.14 -5.47
C SER A 301 -8.24 14.23 -4.28
N GLY A 302 -7.42 13.20 -4.51
CA GLY A 302 -6.80 12.39 -3.47
C GLY A 302 -7.26 10.94 -3.39
N MET A 303 -6.59 10.19 -2.51
CA MET A 303 -6.66 8.74 -2.35
C MET A 303 -7.42 8.44 -1.04
N PRO A 304 -8.72 8.11 -1.11
CA PRO A 304 -9.44 7.71 0.10
C PRO A 304 -8.94 6.36 0.62
N VAL A 305 -9.00 6.21 1.93
CA VAL A 305 -8.77 4.94 2.63
C VAL A 305 -10.10 4.38 3.10
N VAL A 306 -10.40 3.16 2.67
CA VAL A 306 -11.60 2.41 3.03
C VAL A 306 -11.25 1.42 4.12
N LEU A 307 -11.97 1.50 5.24
CA LEU A 307 -11.93 0.51 6.31
C LEU A 307 -13.12 -0.45 6.15
N PRO A 308 -12.91 -1.76 6.29
CA PRO A 308 -13.99 -2.73 6.22
C PRO A 308 -14.92 -2.60 7.43
N ASP A 309 -16.16 -3.03 7.28
CA ASP A 309 -17.14 -3.15 8.38
C ASP A 309 -16.67 -4.17 9.42
N GLN A 310 -16.12 -5.29 8.94
CA GLN A 310 -15.47 -6.29 9.78
C GLN A 310 -13.96 -6.11 9.81
N MET A 311 -13.41 -5.86 11.00
CA MET A 311 -11.97 -5.57 11.16
C MET A 311 -11.08 -6.80 10.97
N GLU A 312 -11.64 -8.00 11.18
CA GLU A 312 -10.98 -9.30 10.98
C GLU A 312 -11.04 -9.74 9.50
N ALA A 313 -10.50 -8.92 8.61
CA ALA A 313 -10.56 -9.14 7.16
C ALA A 313 -9.94 -10.47 6.69
N VAL A 314 -8.90 -10.96 7.38
CA VAL A 314 -8.28 -12.27 7.08
C VAL A 314 -9.30 -13.40 7.26
N LEU A 315 -10.13 -13.34 8.31
CA LEU A 315 -11.18 -14.32 8.55
C LEU A 315 -12.30 -14.22 7.52
N VAL A 316 -12.67 -13.00 7.11
CA VAL A 316 -13.62 -12.79 6.00
C VAL A 316 -13.09 -13.41 4.71
N GLY A 317 -11.82 -13.19 4.40
CA GLY A 317 -11.15 -13.81 3.25
C GLY A 317 -11.13 -15.33 3.30
N ALA A 318 -10.82 -15.92 4.45
CA ALA A 318 -10.90 -17.37 4.64
C ALA A 318 -12.34 -17.90 4.47
N ALA A 319 -13.34 -17.16 4.98
CA ALA A 319 -14.74 -17.50 4.79
C ALA A 319 -15.17 -17.43 3.31
N VAL A 320 -14.65 -16.47 2.54
CA VAL A 320 -14.84 -16.39 1.08
C VAL A 320 -14.35 -17.67 0.39
N LEU A 321 -13.17 -18.19 0.77
CA LEU A 321 -12.63 -19.43 0.21
C LEU A 321 -13.55 -20.63 0.52
N GLY A 322 -14.01 -20.74 1.77
CA GLY A 322 -14.95 -21.79 2.18
C GLY A 322 -16.29 -21.70 1.45
N ALA A 323 -16.82 -20.49 1.28
CA ALA A 323 -18.07 -20.25 0.57
C ALA A 323 -17.99 -20.67 -0.90
N CYS A 324 -16.88 -20.35 -1.58
CA CYS A 324 -16.63 -20.83 -2.95
C CYS A 324 -16.50 -22.35 -3.02
N ALA A 325 -15.74 -22.96 -2.10
CA ALA A 325 -15.57 -24.42 -2.05
C ALA A 325 -16.90 -25.17 -1.82
N SER A 326 -17.79 -24.58 -1.03
CA SER A 326 -19.14 -25.09 -0.79
C SER A 326 -20.09 -24.97 -1.99
N ARG A 327 -19.62 -24.35 -3.10
CA ARG A 327 -20.42 -24.00 -4.29
C ARG A 327 -21.56 -23.02 -4.00
N GLY A 328 -21.48 -22.29 -2.88
CA GLY A 328 -22.40 -21.20 -2.55
C GLY A 328 -22.24 -19.98 -3.47
N TYR A 329 -21.08 -19.86 -4.12
CA TYR A 329 -20.78 -18.86 -5.14
C TYR A 329 -20.04 -19.49 -6.32
N SER A 330 -20.25 -18.93 -7.51
CA SER A 330 -19.64 -19.45 -8.74
C SER A 330 -18.16 -19.05 -8.88
N THR A 331 -17.76 -17.92 -8.28
CA THR A 331 -16.41 -17.37 -8.34
C THR A 331 -16.00 -16.73 -7.02
N ILE A 332 -14.68 -16.62 -6.78
CA ILE A 332 -14.15 -15.86 -5.63
C ILE A 332 -14.58 -14.40 -5.70
N GLN A 333 -14.56 -13.80 -6.88
CA GLN A 333 -14.92 -12.40 -7.08
C GLN A 333 -16.38 -12.12 -6.65
N GLU A 334 -17.30 -13.02 -6.99
CA GLU A 334 -18.70 -12.94 -6.56
C GLU A 334 -18.81 -13.04 -5.03
N ALA A 335 -18.15 -14.02 -4.42
CA ALA A 335 -18.16 -14.20 -2.98
C ALA A 335 -17.58 -12.99 -2.23
N MET A 336 -16.46 -12.43 -2.71
CA MET A 336 -15.87 -11.22 -2.14
C MET A 336 -16.85 -10.05 -2.17
N ALA A 337 -17.53 -9.82 -3.30
CA ALA A 337 -18.49 -8.72 -3.45
C ALA A 337 -19.71 -8.83 -2.52
N ARG A 338 -20.10 -10.06 -2.16
CA ARG A 338 -21.22 -10.31 -1.26
C ARG A 338 -20.84 -10.30 0.22
N MET A 339 -19.61 -10.70 0.53
CA MET A 339 -19.16 -10.94 1.91
C MET A 339 -18.33 -9.79 2.49
N ALA A 340 -17.51 -9.13 1.67
CA ALA A 340 -16.75 -7.95 2.09
C ALA A 340 -17.65 -6.70 2.05
N LYS A 341 -17.59 -5.90 3.11
CA LYS A 341 -18.42 -4.70 3.26
C LYS A 341 -17.57 -3.50 3.64
N VAL A 342 -17.92 -2.35 3.07
CA VAL A 342 -17.36 -1.05 3.46
C VAL A 342 -17.94 -0.66 4.82
N GLY A 343 -17.08 -0.32 5.78
CA GLY A 343 -17.48 0.18 7.10
C GLY A 343 -17.34 1.70 7.17
N ARG A 344 -16.13 2.22 6.93
CA ARG A 344 -15.84 3.65 7.02
C ARG A 344 -14.93 4.12 5.89
N VAL A 345 -15.22 5.29 5.35
CA VAL A 345 -14.38 5.96 4.35
C VAL A 345 -13.66 7.14 4.98
N ILE A 346 -12.34 7.14 4.91
CA ILE A 346 -11.48 8.24 5.35
C ILE A 346 -10.99 8.98 4.11
N ARG A 347 -11.29 10.27 4.04
CA ARG A 347 -10.88 11.13 2.92
C ARG A 347 -9.63 11.93 3.30
N PRO A 348 -8.72 12.18 2.34
CA PRO A 348 -7.61 13.08 2.56
C PRO A 348 -8.11 14.49 2.84
N ASP A 349 -7.42 15.22 3.71
CA ASP A 349 -7.60 16.65 3.90
C ASP A 349 -6.87 17.41 2.77
N PRO A 350 -7.59 18.11 1.87
CA PRO A 350 -6.98 18.83 0.76
C PRO A 350 -6.01 19.94 1.21
N SER A 351 -6.22 20.52 2.40
CA SER A 351 -5.36 21.58 2.93
C SER A 351 -3.94 21.09 3.25
N LEU A 352 -3.79 19.77 3.47
CA LEU A 352 -2.51 19.13 3.78
C LEU A 352 -1.78 18.60 2.54
N LYS A 353 -2.36 18.68 1.34
CA LYS A 353 -1.73 18.21 0.09
C LYS A 353 -0.33 18.78 -0.09
N SER A 354 -0.21 20.11 -0.03
CA SER A 354 1.09 20.79 -0.21
C SER A 354 2.09 20.47 0.91
N PHE A 355 1.61 20.19 2.12
CA PHE A 355 2.47 19.77 3.23
C PHE A 355 3.09 18.38 2.97
N TYR A 356 2.28 17.40 2.58
CA TYR A 356 2.77 16.06 2.28
C TYR A 356 3.63 15.99 1.02
N GLU A 357 3.35 16.82 -0.01
CA GLU A 357 4.25 16.96 -1.17
C GLU A 357 5.65 17.45 -0.76
N ARG A 358 5.75 18.42 0.18
CA ARG A 358 7.04 18.85 0.71
C ARG A 358 7.70 17.77 1.57
N LYS A 359 6.94 17.11 2.44
CA LYS A 359 7.46 15.99 3.26
C LYS A 359 7.97 14.84 2.40
N TYR A 360 7.30 14.53 1.29
CA TYR A 360 7.74 13.49 0.36
C TYR A 360 9.05 13.86 -0.36
N LYS A 361 9.23 15.12 -0.75
CA LYS A 361 10.53 15.60 -1.27
C LYS A 361 11.66 15.39 -0.25
N VAL A 362 11.42 15.75 1.02
CA VAL A 362 12.40 15.51 2.10
C VAL A 362 12.65 14.01 2.28
N PHE A 363 11.60 13.18 2.25
CA PHE A 363 11.71 11.72 2.36
C PHE A 363 12.61 11.12 1.27
N LEU A 364 12.47 11.55 0.01
CA LEU A 364 13.33 11.11 -1.08
C LEU A 364 14.77 11.64 -0.94
N GLN A 365 14.96 12.85 -0.43
CA GLN A 365 16.29 13.40 -0.15
C GLN A 365 17.02 12.62 0.95
N LEU A 366 16.31 12.19 2.00
CA LEU A 366 16.87 11.35 3.06
C LEU A 366 17.50 10.08 2.48
N PHE A 367 16.79 9.38 1.60
CA PHE A 367 17.35 8.22 0.91
C PHE A 367 18.63 8.54 0.12
N SER A 368 18.59 9.62 -0.68
CA SER A 368 19.75 10.07 -1.46
C SER A 368 20.97 10.32 -0.56
N HIS A 369 20.78 11.01 0.57
CA HIS A 369 21.85 11.28 1.52
C HIS A 369 22.41 9.99 2.13
N GLN A 370 21.57 9.01 2.46
CA GLN A 370 22.07 7.74 3.02
C GLN A 370 23.00 7.01 2.04
N ARG A 371 22.67 7.01 0.75
CA ARG A 371 23.51 6.43 -0.31
C ARG A 371 24.81 7.21 -0.49
N GLU A 372 24.75 8.54 -0.44
CA GLU A 372 25.92 9.40 -0.51
C GLU A 372 26.87 9.16 0.67
N TYR A 373 26.35 9.08 1.90
CA TYR A 373 27.16 8.80 3.09
C TYR A 373 27.86 7.45 3.01
N GLN A 374 27.16 6.41 2.54
CA GLN A 374 27.77 5.10 2.33
C GLN A 374 28.89 5.16 1.29
N ALA A 375 28.66 5.78 0.14
CA ALA A 375 29.67 5.91 -0.91
C ALA A 375 30.90 6.71 -0.47
N LEU A 376 30.75 7.71 0.42
CA LEU A 376 31.87 8.45 1.00
C LEU A 376 32.70 7.59 1.97
N MET A 377 32.05 6.73 2.76
CA MET A 377 32.74 5.83 3.68
C MET A 377 33.40 4.65 2.97
N ASP A 378 32.89 4.22 1.82
CA ASP A 378 33.50 3.13 1.02
C ASP A 378 34.73 3.59 0.21
N GLN A 379 35.02 4.89 0.16
CA GLN A 379 36.20 5.44 -0.52
C GLN A 379 37.50 5.37 0.30
N SER A 380 37.44 4.85 1.54
CA SER A 380 38.58 4.77 2.46
C SER A 380 39.37 3.47 2.39
#